data_AF-A0A089I885-F1
#
_entry.id   AF-A0A089I885-F1
#
_cell.length_a   1.000
_cell.length_b   1.000
_cell.length_c   1.000
_cell.angle_alpha   90.00
_cell.angle_beta   90.00
_cell.angle_gamma   90.00
#
_symmetry.space_group_name_H-M   'P 1'
#
loop_
_entity.id
_entity.type
_entity.pdbx_description
1 polymer ?
#
loop_
_entity_poly.entity_id
_entity_poly.type
_entity_poly.pdbx_seq_one_letter_code
_entity_poly.pdbx_strand_id
1 'polypeptide(L)' 'MGITELAGIIELLAGLIINVWIGAFGRIIFKKDDKISRVVLRILGVFLLINGISRAFHV' A
#
# COMPACT_ATOMS: atom_id res chain seq x y z
N MET A 1 0.00 3.21 22.08
CA MET A 1 -0.48 2.65 20.81
C MET A 1 -1.59 1.66 21.07
N GLY A 2 -2.83 2.08 20.85
CA GLY A 2 -3.97 1.20 20.68
C GLY A 2 -3.87 0.41 19.38
N ILE A 3 -4.70 -0.63 19.26
CA ILE A 3 -4.71 -1.57 18.13
C ILE A 3 -4.92 -0.83 16.79
N THR A 4 -5.66 0.27 16.79
CA THR A 4 -5.91 1.14 15.63
C THR A 4 -4.67 1.89 15.13
N GLU A 5 -3.85 2.42 16.04
CA GLU A 5 -2.59 3.09 15.68
C GLU A 5 -1.59 2.08 15.08
N LEU A 6 -1.54 0.88 15.65
CA LEU A 6 -0.70 -0.22 15.15
C LEU A 6 -1.12 -0.67 13.75
N ALA A 7 -2.43 -0.80 13.52
CA ALA A 7 -2.98 -1.12 12.20
C ALA A 7 -2.65 -0.02 11.17
N GLY A 8 -2.73 1.25 11.56
CA GLY A 8 -2.35 2.38 10.70
C GLY A 8 -0.88 2.34 10.28
N ILE A 9 0.03 1.99 11.21
CA ILE A 9 1.46 1.83 10.91
C ILE A 9 1.70 0.65 9.97
N ILE A 10 0.99 -0.46 10.14
CA ILE A 10 1.10 -1.63 9.25
C ILE A 10 0.60 -1.27 7.84
N GLU A 11 -0.50 -0.54 7.71
CA GLU A 11 -1.00 -0.05 6.42
C GLU A 11 -0.03 0.91 5.75
N LEU A 12 0.60 1.81 6.51
CA LEU A 12 1.66 2.69 6.02
C LEU A 12 2.83 1.90 5.44
N LEU A 13 3.33 0.92 6.20
CA LEU A 13 4.43 0.06 5.76
C LEU A 13 4.04 -0.78 4.54
N ALA A 14 2.84 -1.35 4.52
CA ALA A 14 2.34 -2.12 3.39
C ALA A 14 2.19 -1.24 2.12
N GLY A 15 1.62 -0.04 2.25
CA GLY A 15 1.50 0.91 1.15
C GLY A 15 2.85 1.38 0.60
N LEU A 16 3.84 1.56 1.47
CA LEU A 16 5.22 1.88 1.09
C LEU A 16 5.86 0.71 0.33
N ILE A 17 5.76 -0.51 0.86
CA ILE A 17 6.33 -1.73 0.27
C ILE A 17 5.74 -1.98 -1.13
N ILE A 18 4.42 -1.84 -1.29
CA ILE A 18 3.74 -2.01 -2.59
C ILE A 18 4.21 -0.95 -3.60
N ASN A 19 4.40 0.31 -3.18
CA ASN A 19 4.86 1.37 -4.06
C ASN A 19 6.33 1.22 -4.46
N VAL A 20 7.20 0.77 -3.54
CA VAL A 20 8.64 0.57 -3.81
C VAL A 20 8.87 -0.66 -4.69
N TRP A 21 8.18 -1.77 -4.41
CA TRP A 21 8.34 -3.03 -5.15
C TRP A 21 7.22 -3.29 -6.16
N ILE A 22 6.65 -2.24 -6.72
CA ILE A 22 5.47 -2.31 -7.59
C ILE A 22 5.64 -3.26 -8.79
N GLY A 23 6.84 -3.34 -9.36
CA GLY A 23 7.13 -4.26 -10.47
C GLY A 23 7.29 -5.73 -10.07
N ALA A 24 7.63 -6.01 -8.80
CA ALA A 24 7.63 -7.37 -8.25
C ALA A 24 6.19 -7.80 -7.95
N PHE A 25 5.41 -6.96 -7.27
CA PHE A 25 3.99 -7.22 -6.99
C PHE A 25 3.14 -7.31 -8.26
N GLY A 26 3.42 -6.50 -9.28
CA GLY A 26 2.78 -6.60 -10.60
C GLY A 26 2.95 -7.98 -11.22
N ARG A 27 4.19 -8.49 -11.23
CA ARG A 27 4.50 -9.82 -11.73
C ARG A 27 3.91 -10.95 -10.88
N ILE A 28 3.88 -10.80 -9.56
CA ILE A 28 3.35 -11.84 -8.66
C ILE A 28 1.82 -11.93 -8.75
N ILE A 29 1.12 -10.78 -8.69
CA ILE A 29 -0.34 -10.74 -8.62
C ILE A 29 -0.97 -10.90 -10.01
N PHE A 30 -0.51 -10.13 -10.99
CA PHE A 30 -1.12 -10.09 -12.32
C PHE A 30 -0.47 -11.05 -13.31
N LYS A 31 0.66 -11.67 -12.96
CA LYS A 31 1.49 -12.50 -13.87
C LYS A 31 1.85 -11.79 -15.18
N LYS A 32 1.70 -10.47 -15.20
CA LYS A 32 1.89 -9.57 -16.32
C LYS A 32 2.51 -8.28 -15.78
N ASP A 33 3.46 -7.75 -16.52
CA ASP A 33 4.16 -6.52 -16.17
C ASP A 33 3.75 -5.41 -17.15
N ASP A 34 2.46 -5.10 -17.16
CA ASP A 34 1.90 -4.06 -18.01
C ASP A 34 1.67 -2.76 -17.23
N LYS A 35 1.58 -1.66 -17.98
CA LYS A 35 1.43 -0.30 -17.43
C LYS A 35 0.18 -0.18 -16.54
N ILE A 36 -0.90 -0.88 -16.87
CA ILE A 36 -2.19 -0.79 -16.17
C ILE A 36 -2.08 -1.48 -14.81
N SER A 37 -1.54 -2.70 -14.76
CA SER A 37 -1.28 -3.45 -13.54
C SER A 37 -0.44 -2.64 -12.54
N ARG A 38 0.60 -1.94 -13.03
CA ARG A 38 1.41 -1.05 -12.19
C ARG A 38 0.63 0.16 -11.69
N VAL A 39 -0.21 0.79 -12.52
CA VAL A 39 -1.05 1.93 -12.08
C VAL A 39 -2.03 1.50 -10.99
N VAL A 40 -2.70 0.36 -11.15
CA VAL A 40 -3.64 -0.18 -10.16
C VAL A 40 -2.94 -0.45 -8.82
N LEU A 41 -1.75 -1.07 -8.84
CA LEU A 41 -0.96 -1.29 -7.62
C LEU A 41 -0.52 0.01 -6.95
N ARG A 42 -0.26 1.05 -7.74
CA ARG A 42 0.12 2.38 -7.21
C ARG A 42 -1.05 3.02 -6.48
N ILE A 43 -2.24 2.94 -7.08
CA ILE A 43 -3.48 3.42 -6.46
C ILE A 43 -3.74 2.68 -5.16
N LEU A 44 -3.61 1.34 -5.15
CA LEU A 44 -3.74 0.54 -3.92
C LEU A 44 -2.72 0.93 -2.85
N GLY A 45 -1.45 1.10 -3.23
CA GLY A 45 -0.39 1.52 -2.31
C GLY A 45 -0.65 2.90 -1.72
N VAL A 46 -1.09 3.87 -2.54
CA VAL A 46 -1.46 5.21 -2.07
C VAL A 46 -2.69 5.17 -1.16
N PHE A 47 -3.69 4.34 -1.47
CA PHE A 47 -4.88 4.19 -0.64
C PHE A 47 -4.54 3.65 0.76
N LEU A 48 -3.63 2.67 0.84
CA LEU A 48 -3.09 2.15 2.09
C LEU A 48 -2.29 3.21 2.87
N LEU A 49 -1.52 4.06 2.18
CA LEU A 49 -0.83 5.16 2.83
C LEU A 49 -1.82 6.18 3.43
N ILE A 50 -2.86 6.57 2.69
CA ILE A 50 -3.85 7.54 3.17
C ILE A 50 -4.62 6.99 4.38
N ASN A 51 -5.10 5.75 4.31
CA ASN A 51 -5.80 5.10 5.43
C ASN A 51 -4.87 4.89 6.62
N GLY A 52 -3.63 4.49 6.35
CA GLY A 52 -2.60 4.30 7.37
C GLY A 52 -2.29 5.60 8.11
N ILE A 53 -2.15 6.73 7.41
CA ILE A 53 -1.98 8.06 8.02
C ILE A 53 -3.21 8.40 8.88
N SER A 54 -4.43 8.27 8.33
CA SER A 54 -5.65 8.59 9.07
C SER A 54 -5.77 7.78 10.37
N ARG A 55 -5.48 6.48 10.34
CA ARG A 55 -5.54 5.59 11.52
C ARG A 55 -4.37 5.77 12.48
N ALA A 56 -3.16 6.00 11.97
CA ALA A 56 -1.96 6.19 12.79
C ALA A 56 -1.97 7.52 13.55
N PHE A 57 -2.56 8.56 12.96
CA PHE A 57 -2.61 9.90 13.55
C PHE A 57 -3.95 10.23 14.24
N HIS A 58 -4.90 9.27 14.28
CA HIS A 58 -6.19 9.41 14.96
C HIS A 58 -6.87 10.76 14.69
N VAL A 59 -6.88 11.18 13.42
CA VAL A 59 -7.51 12.44 12.97
C VAL A 59 -8.99 12.25 12.68
#